data_AF-A0A401MSA6-F1
#
_entry.id   AF-A0A401MSA6-F1
#
_cell.length_a   1.000
_cell.length_b   1.000
_cell.length_c   1.000
_cell.angle_alpha   90.00
_cell.angle_beta   90.00
_cell.angle_gamma   90.00
#
_symmetry.space_group_name_H-M   'P 1'
#
loop_
_entity.id
_entity.type
_entity.pdbx_description
1 polymer ?
#
loop_
_entity_poly.entity_id
_entity_poly.type
_entity_poly.pdbx_seq_one_letter_code
_entity_poly.pdbx_strand_id
1 'polypeptide(L)'
;MDAKNRFETQTTFVLVRLEWLAILVVSLVLAFQHLSEIRWGVFVAFFAVIDVIGYLPGALAFRRSPDRRVARGYYVAYNVMHSLITAGVLAGAWALFVEPEWALLALPIHLMGDRALFGNSLKPFGVTFEPETNPAYREFEQKYRSRTADGPQTSLEGTHAVRA
;
A
#
# COMPACT_ATOMS: atom_id res chain seq x y z
N MET A 1 3.40 4.54 -1.77
CA MET A 1 4.29 5.28 -0.86
C MET A 1 4.53 4.41 0.35
N ASP A 2 5.52 4.72 1.17
CA ASP A 2 5.89 3.90 2.32
C ASP A 2 6.09 4.77 3.57
N ALA A 3 6.26 4.14 4.73
CA ALA A 3 6.40 4.86 6.00
C ALA A 3 7.56 5.88 6.05
N LYS A 4 8.58 5.73 5.19
CA LYS A 4 9.74 6.63 5.08
C LYS A 4 9.61 7.65 3.94
N ASN A 5 8.74 7.42 2.96
CA ASN A 5 8.56 8.24 1.76
C ASN A 5 7.07 8.48 1.48
N ARG A 6 6.45 9.30 2.33
CA ARG A 6 4.98 9.46 2.35
C ARG A 6 4.47 10.46 1.31
N PHE A 7 5.29 11.44 0.91
CA PHE A 7 4.94 12.60 0.07
C PHE A 7 3.55 13.21 0.35
N GLU A 8 3.14 13.15 1.61
CA GLU A 8 1.93 13.75 2.17
C GLU A 8 2.31 14.29 3.56
N THR A 9 1.45 15.12 4.14
CA THR A 9 1.70 15.64 5.48
C THR A 9 1.59 14.52 6.52
N GLN A 10 2.23 14.70 7.68
CA GLN A 10 2.12 13.72 8.78
C GLN A 10 0.66 13.48 9.19
N THR A 11 -0.15 14.54 9.24
CA THR A 11 -1.57 14.46 9.60
C THR A 11 -2.35 13.68 8.55
N THR A 12 -2.16 13.99 7.27
CA THR A 12 -2.83 13.27 6.16
C THR A 12 -2.49 11.78 6.19
N PHE A 13 -1.22 11.43 6.36
CA PHE A 13 -0.78 10.03 6.45
C PHE A 13 -1.44 9.29 7.61
N VAL A 14 -1.56 9.92 8.79
CA VAL A 14 -2.22 9.30 9.94
C VAL A 14 -3.71 9.11 9.68
N LEU A 15 -4.40 10.09 9.12
CA LEU A 15 -5.82 9.98 8.79
C LEU A 15 -6.09 8.85 7.80
N VAL A 16 -5.30 8.76 6.73
CA VAL A 16 -5.38 7.66 5.75
C VAL A 16 -5.14 6.31 6.43
N ARG A 17 -4.17 6.20 7.34
CA ARG A 17 -3.94 4.97 8.10
C ARG A 17 -5.11 4.59 8.99
N LEU A 18 -5.82 5.56 9.57
CA LEU A 18 -7.00 5.31 10.39
C LEU A 18 -8.16 4.75 9.55
N GLU A 19 -8.34 5.23 8.31
CA GLU A 19 -9.33 4.65 7.39
C GLU A 19 -9.04 3.17 7.11
N TRP A 20 -7.78 2.84 6.81
CA TRP A 20 -7.37 1.44 6.62
C TRP A 20 -7.51 0.61 7.89
N LEU A 21 -7.20 1.19 9.06
CA LEU A 21 -7.34 0.52 10.34
C LEU A 21 -8.80 0.16 10.64
N ALA A 22 -9.75 1.04 10.32
CA ALA A 22 -11.16 0.77 10.51
C ALA A 22 -11.63 -0.44 9.69
N ILE A 23 -11.26 -0.51 8.41
CA ILE A 23 -11.59 -1.65 7.54
C ILE A 23 -10.91 -2.93 8.03
N LEU A 24 -9.65 -2.83 8.48
CA LEU A 24 -8.92 -3.96 9.07
C LEU A 24 -9.64 -4.51 10.30
N VAL A 25 -10.05 -3.64 11.23
CA VAL A 25 -10.76 -4.03 12.45
C VAL A 25 -12.07 -4.73 12.11
N VAL A 26 -12.88 -4.18 11.20
CA VAL A 26 -14.12 -4.84 10.75
C VAL A 26 -13.83 -6.22 10.16
N SER A 27 -12.82 -6.32 9.30
CA SER A 27 -12.45 -7.60 8.66
C SER A 27 -11.97 -8.64 9.69
N LEU A 28 -11.20 -8.22 10.70
CA LEU A 28 -10.74 -9.08 11.78
C LEU A 28 -11.88 -9.53 12.70
N VAL A 29 -12.83 -8.63 13.02
CA VAL A 29 -14.02 -8.99 13.81
C VAL A 29 -14.86 -10.03 13.09
N LEU A 30 -15.10 -9.85 11.78
CA LEU A 30 -15.82 -10.84 10.97
C LEU A 30 -15.06 -12.16 10.92
N ALA A 31 -13.75 -12.14 10.70
CA ALA A 31 -12.96 -13.38 10.69
C ALA A 31 -13.00 -14.10 12.05
N PHE A 32 -12.98 -13.34 13.15
CA PHE A 32 -13.10 -13.88 14.50
C PHE A 32 -14.49 -14.48 14.78
N GLN A 33 -15.56 -13.83 14.31
CA GLN A 33 -16.93 -14.34 14.45
C GLN A 33 -17.17 -15.63 13.66
N HIS A 34 -16.43 -15.82 12.56
CA HIS A 34 -16.60 -16.94 11.63
C HIS A 34 -15.39 -17.90 11.58
N LEU A 35 -14.60 -17.99 12.67
CA LEU A 35 -13.36 -18.80 12.70
C LEU A 35 -13.55 -20.26 12.29
N SER A 36 -14.69 -20.87 12.64
CA SER A 36 -15.02 -22.26 12.31
C SER A 36 -15.50 -22.44 10.87
N GLU A 37 -15.96 -21.36 10.23
CA GLU A 37 -16.47 -21.37 8.85
C GLU A 37 -15.37 -21.01 7.85
N ILE A 38 -14.25 -20.45 8.31
CA ILE A 38 -13.10 -20.14 7.47
C ILE A 38 -12.41 -21.43 7.02
N ARG A 39 -12.34 -21.63 5.70
CA ARG A 39 -11.44 -22.61 5.10
C ARG A 39 -10.01 -22.09 5.19
N TRP A 40 -9.35 -22.41 6.31
CA TRP A 40 -8.01 -21.88 6.63
C TRP A 40 -6.96 -22.11 5.55
N GLY A 41 -7.01 -23.24 4.83
CA GLY A 41 -6.11 -23.48 3.71
C GLY A 41 -6.26 -22.44 2.60
N VAL A 42 -7.51 -22.07 2.25
CA VAL A 42 -7.82 -21.05 1.26
C VAL A 42 -7.46 -19.66 1.78
N PHE A 43 -7.77 -19.38 3.05
CA PHE A 43 -7.44 -18.11 3.70
C PHE A 43 -5.93 -17.86 3.67
N VAL A 44 -5.12 -18.83 4.11
CA VAL A 44 -3.66 -18.73 4.13
C VAL A 44 -3.11 -18.60 2.71
N ALA A 45 -3.69 -19.31 1.73
CA ALA A 45 -3.28 -19.18 0.34
C ALA A 45 -3.50 -17.77 -0.20
N PHE A 46 -4.69 -17.19 0.00
CA PHE A 46 -4.98 -15.81 -0.42
C PHE A 46 -4.14 -14.77 0.31
N PHE A 47 -3.89 -14.97 1.60
CA PHE A 47 -3.04 -14.08 2.38
C PHE A 47 -1.59 -14.12 1.85
N ALA A 48 -1.02 -15.32 1.71
CA ALA A 48 0.38 -15.48 1.34
C ALA A 48 0.68 -15.15 -0.13
N VAL A 49 -0.24 -15.44 -1.06
CA VAL A 49 0.01 -15.26 -2.50
C VAL A 49 0.31 -13.81 -2.87
N ILE A 50 -0.28 -12.85 -2.14
CA ILE A 50 -0.06 -11.42 -2.34
C ILE A 50 1.43 -11.08 -2.22
N ASP A 51 2.08 -11.57 -1.16
CA ASP A 51 3.50 -11.27 -0.91
C ASP A 51 4.44 -12.22 -1.66
N VAL A 52 4.08 -13.50 -1.80
CA VAL A 52 4.88 -14.48 -2.52
C VAL A 52 5.11 -14.06 -3.97
N ILE A 53 4.08 -13.48 -4.61
CA ILE A 53 4.19 -12.98 -5.99
C ILE A 53 4.59 -11.50 -6.00
N GLY A 54 3.99 -10.68 -5.15
CA GLY A 54 4.12 -9.23 -5.22
C GLY A 54 5.38 -8.67 -4.56
N TYR A 55 5.77 -9.20 -3.40
CA TYR A 55 6.78 -8.57 -2.55
C TYR A 55 8.11 -9.34 -2.53
N LEU A 56 8.07 -10.63 -2.19
CA LEU A 56 9.26 -11.44 -1.93
C LEU A 56 10.27 -11.45 -3.10
N PRO A 57 9.85 -11.57 -4.38
CA PRO A 57 10.82 -11.59 -5.48
C PRO A 57 11.59 -10.27 -5.58
N GLY A 58 10.90 -9.14 -5.41
CA GLY A 58 11.50 -7.80 -5.46
C GLY A 58 12.40 -7.52 -4.26
N ALA A 59 11.97 -7.92 -3.06
CA ALA A 59 12.76 -7.76 -1.83
C ALA A 59 14.04 -8.58 -1.88
N LEU A 60 13.96 -9.80 -2.43
CA LEU A 60 15.11 -10.66 -2.62
C LEU A 60 16.07 -10.12 -3.68
N ALA A 61 15.55 -9.62 -4.81
CA ALA A 61 16.36 -8.95 -5.82
C ALA A 61 17.06 -7.70 -5.24
N PHE A 62 16.36 -6.91 -4.45
CA PHE A 62 16.90 -5.72 -3.77
C PHE A 62 18.07 -6.08 -2.85
N ARG A 63 17.89 -7.07 -1.98
CA ARG A 63 18.91 -7.50 -1.01
C ARG A 63 20.16 -8.08 -1.67
N ARG A 64 20.02 -8.67 -2.85
CA ARG A 64 21.14 -9.21 -3.64
C ARG A 64 21.82 -8.17 -4.53
N SER A 65 21.16 -7.04 -4.77
CA SER A 65 21.65 -6.00 -5.65
C SER A 65 22.74 -5.16 -4.96
N PRO A 66 23.97 -5.08 -5.50
CA PRO A 66 25.05 -4.29 -4.89
C PRO A 66 24.73 -2.80 -4.79
N ASP A 67 23.97 -2.27 -5.74
CA ASP A 67 23.57 -0.86 -5.83
C ASP A 67 22.11 -0.62 -5.41
N ARG A 68 21.45 -1.66 -4.87
CA ARG A 68 20.05 -1.63 -4.42
C ARG A 68 19.04 -1.25 -5.52
N ARG A 69 19.43 -1.39 -6.79
CA ARG A 69 18.51 -1.20 -7.93
C ARG A 69 17.79 -2.49 -8.27
N VAL A 70 16.51 -2.36 -8.61
CA VAL A 70 15.61 -3.47 -8.91
C VAL A 70 14.83 -3.16 -10.18
N ALA A 71 14.62 -4.17 -11.03
CA ALA A 71 13.88 -3.99 -12.28
C ALA A 71 12.43 -3.53 -12.02
N ARG A 72 11.89 -2.71 -12.93
CA ARG A 72 10.52 -2.16 -12.83
C ARG A 72 9.44 -3.26 -12.74
N GLY A 73 9.70 -4.44 -13.31
CA GLY A 73 8.79 -5.59 -13.23
C GLY A 73 8.43 -5.97 -11.79
N TYR A 74 9.37 -5.87 -10.84
CA TYR A 74 9.07 -6.17 -9.43
C TYR A 74 8.14 -5.14 -8.79
N TYR A 75 8.24 -3.87 -9.18
CA TYR A 75 7.31 -2.83 -8.73
C TYR A 75 5.92 -3.05 -9.31
N VAL A 76 5.84 -3.46 -10.59
CA VAL A 76 4.56 -3.81 -11.22
C VAL A 76 3.94 -5.00 -10.50
N ALA A 77 4.69 -6.08 -10.26
CA ALA A 77 4.21 -7.25 -9.52
C ALA A 77 3.69 -6.86 -8.13
N TYR A 78 4.47 -6.07 -7.37
CA TYR A 78 4.05 -5.55 -6.07
C TYR A 78 2.73 -4.78 -6.18
N ASN A 79 2.65 -3.80 -7.08
CA ASN A 79 1.47 -2.93 -7.22
C ASN A 79 0.23 -3.68 -7.70
N VAL A 80 0.39 -4.65 -8.60
CA VAL A 80 -0.71 -5.49 -9.07
C VAL A 80 -1.25 -6.34 -7.93
N MET A 81 -0.38 -7.02 -7.18
CA MET A 81 -0.80 -7.89 -6.08
C MET A 81 -1.33 -7.10 -4.86
N HIS A 82 -0.80 -5.91 -4.62
CA HIS A 82 -1.23 -5.02 -3.53
C HIS A 82 -2.35 -4.05 -3.93
N SER A 83 -2.93 -4.20 -5.13
CA SER A 83 -4.04 -3.38 -5.60
C SER A 83 -5.36 -3.87 -5.02
N LEU A 84 -6.14 -2.93 -4.48
CA LEU A 84 -7.54 -3.19 -4.08
C LEU A 84 -8.40 -3.64 -5.25
N ILE A 85 -8.11 -3.17 -6.47
CA ILE A 85 -8.83 -3.57 -7.69
C ILE A 85 -8.56 -5.04 -7.98
N THR A 86 -7.29 -5.46 -7.96
CA THR A 86 -6.92 -6.87 -8.21
C THR A 86 -7.53 -7.78 -7.15
N ALA A 87 -7.48 -7.39 -5.87
CA ALA A 87 -8.10 -8.15 -4.79
C ALA A 87 -9.63 -8.23 -4.94
N GLY A 88 -10.29 -7.13 -5.31
CA GLY A 88 -11.73 -7.10 -5.57
C GLY A 88 -12.14 -8.00 -6.74
N VAL A 89 -11.38 -7.98 -7.84
CA VAL A 89 -11.58 -8.87 -8.99
C VAL A 89 -11.37 -10.33 -8.59
N LEU A 90 -10.33 -10.63 -7.83
CA LEU A 90 -10.03 -11.99 -7.36
C LEU A 90 -11.14 -12.51 -6.43
N ALA A 91 -11.56 -11.70 -5.45
CA ALA A 91 -12.65 -12.04 -4.54
C ALA A 91 -13.98 -12.23 -5.29
N GLY A 92 -14.31 -11.32 -6.21
CA GLY A 92 -15.52 -11.41 -7.03
C GLY A 92 -15.51 -12.63 -7.95
N ALA A 93 -14.39 -12.92 -8.61
CA ALA A 93 -14.26 -14.11 -9.45
C ALA A 93 -14.41 -15.38 -8.62
N TRP A 94 -13.77 -15.46 -7.45
CA TRP A 94 -13.93 -16.60 -6.55
C TRP A 94 -15.36 -16.78 -6.08
N ALA A 95 -16.02 -15.69 -5.66
CA ALA A 95 -17.41 -15.73 -5.22
C ALA A 95 -18.38 -16.19 -6.32
N LEU A 96 -18.09 -15.86 -7.59
CA LEU A 96 -18.92 -16.23 -8.74
C LEU A 96 -18.68 -17.65 -9.25
N PHE A 97 -17.42 -18.11 -9.28
CA PHE A 97 -17.04 -19.38 -9.90
C PHE A 97 -16.79 -20.52 -8.91
N VAL A 98 -16.64 -20.22 -7.62
CA VAL A 98 -16.44 -21.20 -6.55
C VAL A 98 -17.60 -21.08 -5.57
N GLU A 99 -17.56 -20.09 -4.68
CA GLU A 99 -18.62 -19.71 -3.76
C GLU A 99 -18.17 -18.47 -2.95
N PRO A 100 -19.10 -17.63 -2.48
CA PRO A 100 -18.77 -16.63 -1.48
C PRO A 100 -18.44 -17.33 -0.16
N GLU A 101 -17.29 -17.03 0.42
CA GLU A 101 -16.85 -17.62 1.69
C GLU A 101 -16.03 -16.65 2.53
N TRP A 102 -15.95 -16.94 3.84
CA TRP A 102 -15.20 -16.13 4.81
C TRP A 102 -13.68 -16.16 4.59
N ALA A 103 -13.14 -17.16 3.89
CA ALA A 103 -11.72 -17.21 3.56
C ALA A 103 -11.26 -16.00 2.73
N LEU A 104 -12.17 -15.37 1.99
CA LEU A 104 -11.90 -14.15 1.21
C LEU A 104 -11.53 -12.94 2.08
N LEU A 105 -11.83 -12.97 3.39
CA LEU A 105 -11.37 -11.95 4.34
C LEU A 105 -9.84 -11.86 4.44
N ALA A 106 -9.11 -12.89 4.01
CA ALA A 106 -7.65 -12.84 3.90
C ALA A 106 -7.16 -11.64 3.07
N LEU A 107 -7.88 -11.30 2.00
CA LEU A 107 -7.51 -10.22 1.08
C LEU A 107 -7.56 -8.83 1.75
N PRO A 108 -8.70 -8.38 2.31
CA PRO A 108 -8.73 -7.12 3.04
C PRO A 108 -7.86 -7.16 4.30
N ILE A 109 -7.77 -8.27 5.04
CA ILE A 109 -6.90 -8.34 6.22
C ILE A 109 -5.44 -8.10 5.83
N HIS A 110 -4.93 -8.72 4.77
CA HIS A 110 -3.57 -8.50 4.27
C HIS A 110 -3.36 -7.06 3.82
N LEU A 111 -4.19 -6.60 2.88
CA LEU A 111 -4.04 -5.31 2.24
C LEU A 111 -4.24 -4.13 3.20
N MET A 112 -5.22 -4.23 4.09
CA MET A 112 -5.48 -3.20 5.09
C MET A 112 -4.45 -3.28 6.22
N GLY A 113 -4.00 -4.49 6.59
CA GLY A 113 -2.89 -4.69 7.51
C GLY A 113 -1.63 -3.95 7.07
N ASP A 114 -1.24 -4.12 5.81
CA ASP A 114 -0.02 -3.49 5.27
C ASP A 114 -0.10 -1.95 5.29
N ARG A 115 -1.27 -1.40 4.96
CA ARG A 115 -1.52 0.04 4.96
C ARG A 115 -1.68 0.63 6.36
N ALA A 116 -2.50 0.00 7.19
CA ALA A 116 -2.84 0.51 8.52
C ALA A 116 -1.67 0.38 9.48
N LEU A 117 -0.96 -0.76 9.49
CA LEU A 117 0.07 -1.07 10.48
C LEU A 117 1.47 -0.63 10.01
N PHE A 118 1.80 -0.91 8.74
CA PHE A 118 3.14 -0.60 8.21
C PHE A 118 3.18 0.68 7.39
N GLY A 119 2.03 1.24 6.98
CA GLY A 119 1.99 2.46 6.18
C GLY A 119 2.46 2.24 4.75
N ASN A 120 2.46 1.00 4.28
CA ASN A 120 2.83 0.64 2.93
C ASN A 120 1.61 0.79 2.01
N SER A 121 1.82 1.41 0.86
CA SER A 121 0.83 1.54 -0.21
C SER A 121 1.52 1.25 -1.54
N LEU A 122 0.80 1.44 -2.65
CA LEU A 122 1.34 1.23 -4.01
C LEU A 122 2.68 1.92 -4.17
N LYS A 123 3.68 1.17 -4.63
CA LYS A 123 5.08 1.55 -4.68
C LYS A 123 5.39 2.37 -5.93
N PRO A 124 5.72 3.66 -5.80
CA PRO A 124 6.13 4.48 -6.94
C PRO A 124 7.47 3.98 -7.50
N PHE A 125 7.67 4.11 -8.81
CA PHE A 125 8.94 3.72 -9.45
C PHE A 125 10.12 4.65 -9.09
N GLY A 126 9.83 5.85 -8.56
CA GLY A 126 10.84 6.84 -8.17
C GLY A 126 11.43 6.65 -6.77
N VAL A 127 10.93 5.68 -5.99
CA VAL A 127 11.51 5.29 -4.70
C VAL A 127 12.14 3.91 -4.80
N THR A 128 13.04 3.59 -3.89
CA THR A 128 13.63 2.25 -3.79
C THR A 128 12.52 1.20 -3.57
N PHE A 129 12.70 0.00 -4.12
CA PHE A 129 12.08 -1.20 -3.53
C PHE A 129 12.62 -1.28 -2.09
N GLU A 130 12.03 -1.88 -1.06
CA GLU A 130 12.45 -1.59 0.33
C GLU A 130 12.48 -0.09 0.79
N PRO A 131 11.90 0.24 1.95
CA PRO A 131 11.86 1.62 2.44
C PRO A 131 13.26 2.17 2.75
N GLU A 132 13.72 3.11 1.93
CA GLU A 132 14.87 3.99 2.21
C GLU A 132 14.47 5.44 2.01
N THR A 133 14.88 6.32 2.91
CA THR A 133 14.47 7.73 2.82
C THR A 133 15.04 8.37 1.57
N ASN A 134 14.16 8.76 0.65
CA ASN A 134 14.49 9.43 -0.59
C ASN A 134 14.88 10.90 -0.29
N PRO A 135 16.01 11.41 -0.82
CA PRO A 135 16.40 12.81 -0.65
C PRO A 135 15.30 13.81 -1.02
N ALA A 136 14.52 13.54 -2.06
CA ALA A 136 13.42 14.39 -2.50
C ALA A 136 12.30 14.50 -1.44
N TYR A 137 12.05 13.42 -0.67
CA TYR A 137 11.08 13.46 0.42
C TYR A 137 11.57 14.34 1.58
N ARG A 138 12.87 14.29 1.90
CA ARG A 138 13.47 15.16 2.94
C ARG A 138 13.35 16.63 2.56
N GLU A 139 13.66 16.96 1.31
CA GLU A 139 13.55 18.32 0.79
C GLU A 139 12.10 18.82 0.81
N PHE A 140 11.15 17.98 0.38
CA PHE A 140 9.72 18.26 0.49
C PHE A 140 9.31 18.57 1.93
N GLU A 141 9.69 17.72 2.88
CA GLU A 141 9.33 17.90 4.29
C GLU A 141 9.91 19.20 4.88
N GLN A 142 11.16 19.52 4.57
CA GLN A 142 11.79 20.78 5.00
C GLN A 142 11.04 21.99 4.45
N LYS A 143 10.83 22.04 3.12
CA LYS A 143 10.13 23.14 2.46
C LYS A 143 8.69 23.32 2.97
N TYR A 144 7.97 22.22 3.16
CA TYR A 144 6.59 22.25 3.65
C TYR A 144 6.53 22.81 5.08
N ARG A 145 7.40 22.34 5.99
CA ARG A 145 7.46 22.81 7.38
C ARG A 145 7.81 24.29 7.48
N SER A 146 8.81 24.76 6.72
CA SER A 146 9.17 26.18 6.67
C SER A 146 7.99 27.03 6.20
N ARG A 147 7.28 26.62 5.13
CA ARG A 147 6.12 27.36 4.63
C ARG A 147 4.94 27.41 5.61
N THR A 148 4.72 26.34 6.38
CA THR A 148 3.67 26.37 7.42
C THR A 148 4.04 27.25 8.62
N ALA A 149 5.33 27.40 8.92
CA ALA A 149 5.80 28.28 9.99
C ALA A 149 5.68 29.77 9.61
N ASP A 150 5.88 30.11 8.33
CA ASP A 150 5.82 31.48 7.81
C ASP A 150 4.40 31.98 7.46
N GLY A 151 3.37 31.15 7.67
CA GLY A 151 1.97 31.45 7.34
C GLY A 151 1.62 31.27 5.84
N PRO A 152 0.31 31.21 5.48
CA PRO A 152 -0.09 30.95 4.10
C PRO A 152 0.23 32.16 3.20
N GLN A 153 1.25 32.04 2.37
CA GLN A 153 1.48 32.96 1.25
C GLN A 153 0.41 32.81 0.17
N THR A 154 -0.14 33.93 -0.28
CA THR A 154 -0.96 34.07 -1.49
C THR A 154 -0.23 33.44 -2.69
N SER A 155 -0.90 32.49 -3.36
CA SER A 155 -0.36 31.80 -4.53
C SER A 155 -0.15 32.80 -5.68
N LEU A 156 1.10 32.97 -6.12
CA LEU A 156 1.41 33.50 -7.45
C LEU A 156 1.29 32.34 -8.44
N GLU A 157 0.05 31.96 -8.77
CA GLU A 157 -0.20 30.95 -9.78
C GLU A 157 0.13 31.55 -11.16
N GLY A 158 1.32 31.22 -11.66
CA GLY A 158 1.80 31.63 -12.97
C GLY A 158 0.92 31.08 -14.10
N THR A 159 0.54 31.97 -15.00
CA THR A 159 -0.41 31.84 -16.13
C THR A 159 0.05 30.87 -17.23
N HIS A 160 0.33 29.60 -16.92
CA HIS A 160 0.77 28.61 -17.92
C HIS A 160 0.10 27.22 -17.83
N ALA A 161 -0.85 27.01 -16.90
CA ALA A 161 -1.47 25.69 -16.71
C ALA A 161 -2.59 25.31 -17.71
N VAL A 162 -2.87 26.12 -18.74
CA VAL A 162 -3.88 25.76 -19.77
C VAL A 162 -3.34 26.01 -21.17
N ARG A 163 -2.49 25.11 -21.66
CA ARG A 163 -2.46 24.75 -23.09
C ARG A 163 -2.24 23.25 -23.19
N ALA A 164 -3.34 22.55 -23.45
CA ALA A 164 -3.37 21.18 -23.94
C ALA A 164 -2.86 21.11 -25.39
#